data_AF-A0A923IXF1-F1
#
_entry.id   AF-A0A923IXF1-F1
#
_cell.length_a   1.000
_cell.length_b   1.000
_cell.length_c   1.000
_cell.angle_alpha   90.00
_cell.angle_beta   90.00
_cell.angle_gamma   90.00
#
_symmetry.space_group_name_H-M   'P 1'
#
loop_
_entity.id
_entity.type
_entity.pdbx_description
1 polymer ?
#
loop_
_entity_poly.entity_id
_entity_poly.type
_entity_poly.pdbx_seq_one_letter_code
_entity_poly.pdbx_strand_id
1 'polypeptide(L)'
;MRESWTATFGGARNGNKIAVLEEGMKYTPISVSPEQAQFLQTRKFQMGEIARIFRIPPHMIGDLDKSSFSNIEQQSLEFVKYTLDPWVIRWEQALTKTLLDPRDTGVFVKFNLEGLLRGDYASRMQGYAVARQNGWMSANDIRELENLDRIKPEDGGDLYLVNGNMLPLSLAGAYATTQQQPSTTSEENRHDNRTASTTPRQRGGTL
;
A
#
# COMPACT_ATOMS: atom_id res chain seq x y z
N MET A 1 44.84 -34.34 -46.94
CA MET A 1 44.81 -33.32 -45.86
C MET A 1 43.43 -32.72 -45.66
N ARG A 2 42.85 -32.00 -46.64
CA ARG A 2 41.50 -31.41 -46.48
C ARG A 2 40.41 -32.48 -46.38
N GLU A 3 40.47 -33.50 -47.25
CA GLU A 3 39.53 -34.63 -47.25
C GLU A 3 39.66 -35.51 -46.00
N SER A 4 40.88 -35.78 -45.54
CA SER A 4 41.16 -36.55 -44.31
C SER A 4 40.71 -35.82 -43.04
N TRP A 5 40.81 -34.48 -43.02
CA TRP A 5 40.29 -33.63 -41.96
C TRP A 5 38.76 -33.66 -41.92
N THR A 6 38.08 -33.49 -43.05
CA THR A 6 36.61 -33.58 -43.13
C THR A 6 36.09 -34.98 -42.85
N ALA A 7 36.82 -36.04 -43.20
CA ALA A 7 36.40 -37.41 -42.92
C ALA A 7 36.52 -37.77 -41.43
N THR A 8 37.51 -37.20 -40.72
CA THR A 8 37.80 -37.54 -39.33
C THR A 8 37.07 -36.64 -38.33
N PHE A 9 36.80 -35.38 -38.69
CA PHE A 9 36.18 -34.35 -37.83
C PHE A 9 34.88 -33.75 -38.37
N GLY A 10 34.50 -34.08 -39.61
CA GLY A 10 33.22 -33.66 -40.18
C GLY A 10 32.06 -34.53 -39.69
N GLY A 11 30.97 -33.89 -39.30
CA GLY A 11 29.73 -34.53 -38.86
C GLY A 11 29.59 -34.68 -37.35
N ALA A 12 28.36 -34.53 -36.85
CA ALA A 12 28.01 -34.59 -35.43
C ALA A 12 28.46 -35.87 -34.70
N ARG A 13 28.75 -36.93 -35.46
CA ARG A 13 29.15 -38.26 -34.97
C ARG A 13 30.65 -38.38 -34.62
N ASN A 14 31.47 -37.39 -34.99
CA ASN A 14 32.92 -37.39 -34.84
C ASN A 14 33.44 -36.41 -33.76
N GLY A 15 32.54 -35.80 -32.95
CA GLY A 15 32.84 -34.68 -32.05
C GLY A 15 33.80 -34.92 -30.89
N ASN A 16 34.24 -36.16 -30.64
CA ASN A 16 35.10 -36.51 -29.50
C ASN A 16 36.42 -37.21 -29.91
N LYS A 17 36.80 -37.16 -31.19
CA LYS A 17 38.09 -37.73 -31.64
C LYS A 17 39.23 -36.75 -31.39
N ILE A 18 40.32 -37.22 -30.79
CA ILE A 18 41.49 -36.40 -30.49
C ILE A 18 42.28 -36.19 -31.79
N ALA A 19 42.48 -34.93 -32.19
CA ALA A 19 43.27 -34.57 -33.36
C ALA A 19 44.76 -34.67 -33.06
N VAL A 20 45.42 -35.68 -33.62
CA VAL A 20 46.89 -35.75 -33.64
C VAL A 20 47.37 -34.82 -34.76
N LEU A 21 48.05 -33.75 -34.37
CA LEU A 21 48.58 -32.73 -35.27
C LEU A 21 50.09 -32.98 -35.40
N GLU A 22 50.57 -33.19 -36.63
CA GLU A 22 52.01 -33.28 -36.89
C GLU A 22 52.72 -31.94 -36.62
N GLU A 23 54.01 -32.04 -36.30
CA GLU A 23 54.87 -30.98 -35.75
C GLU A 23 54.72 -29.66 -36.54
N GLY A 24 54.19 -28.62 -35.88
CA GLY A 24 53.99 -27.27 -36.44
C GLY A 24 52.53 -26.84 -36.67
N MET A 25 51.56 -27.75 -36.54
CA MET A 25 50.13 -27.44 -36.75
C MET A 25 49.44 -26.98 -35.45
N LYS A 26 48.94 -25.74 -35.42
CA LYS A 26 48.16 -25.19 -34.29
C LYS A 26 46.66 -25.38 -34.52
N TYR A 27 45.98 -26.01 -33.58
CA TYR A 27 44.51 -26.02 -33.50
C TYR A 27 44.01 -24.77 -32.77
N THR A 28 43.24 -23.94 -33.46
CA THR A 28 42.47 -22.86 -32.84
C THR A 28 41.06 -23.38 -32.57
N PRO A 29 40.64 -23.57 -31.31
CA PRO A 29 39.26 -23.92 -31.01
C PRO A 29 38.33 -22.82 -31.53
N ILE A 30 37.24 -23.22 -32.16
CA ILE A 30 36.13 -22.31 -32.49
C ILE A 30 35.42 -22.02 -31.17
N SER A 31 35.97 -21.08 -30.40
CA SER A 31 35.21 -20.42 -29.33
C SER A 31 34.02 -19.71 -29.96
N VAL A 32 32.92 -19.57 -29.23
CA VAL A 32 31.83 -18.65 -29.63
C VAL A 32 32.47 -17.35 -30.09
N SER A 33 32.18 -16.91 -31.33
CA SER A 33 32.85 -15.71 -31.83
C SER A 33 32.44 -14.53 -30.94
N PRO A 34 33.36 -13.63 -30.57
CA PRO A 34 33.02 -12.43 -29.80
C PRO A 34 31.84 -11.65 -30.42
N GLU A 35 31.73 -11.66 -31.76
CA GLU A 35 30.63 -11.04 -32.50
C GLU A 35 29.27 -11.69 -32.22
N GLN A 36 29.21 -13.02 -32.10
CA GLN A 36 27.97 -13.73 -31.74
C GLN A 36 27.53 -13.43 -30.31
N ALA A 37 28.49 -13.30 -29.38
CA ALA A 37 28.21 -12.86 -28.02
C ALA A 37 27.67 -11.41 -28.00
N GLN A 38 28.22 -10.54 -28.84
CA GLN A 38 27.81 -9.14 -28.96
C GLN A 38 26.43 -8.97 -29.62
N PHE A 39 26.07 -9.87 -30.54
CA PHE A 39 24.72 -9.93 -31.13
C PHE A 39 23.65 -10.29 -30.08
N LEU A 40 23.92 -11.29 -29.24
CA LEU A 40 23.05 -11.67 -28.11
C LEU A 40 22.87 -10.52 -27.11
N GLN A 41 23.95 -9.81 -26.78
CA GLN A 41 23.87 -8.63 -25.92
C GLN A 41 22.99 -7.51 -26.53
N THR A 42 23.11 -7.27 -27.83
CA THR A 42 22.29 -6.27 -28.55
C THR A 42 20.81 -6.62 -28.49
N ARG A 43 20.45 -7.89 -28.74
CA ARG A 43 19.06 -8.39 -28.63
C ARG A 43 18.48 -8.21 -27.23
N LYS A 44 19.28 -8.47 -26.19
CA LYS A 44 18.85 -8.30 -24.80
C LYS A 44 18.65 -6.83 -24.44
N PHE A 45 19.52 -5.95 -24.93
CA PHE A 45 19.36 -4.51 -24.75
C PHE A 45 18.06 -3.98 -25.39
N GLN A 46 17.76 -4.41 -26.63
CA GLN A 46 16.52 -4.05 -27.33
C GLN A 46 15.26 -4.43 -26.55
N MET A 47 15.26 -5.59 -25.89
CA MET A 47 14.14 -6.02 -25.07
C MET A 47 13.85 -5.05 -23.93
N GLY A 48 14.91 -4.56 -23.27
CA GLY A 48 14.81 -3.53 -22.23
C GLY A 48 14.32 -2.17 -22.75
N GLU A 49 14.69 -1.79 -23.98
CA GLU A 49 14.20 -0.55 -24.61
C GLU A 49 12.69 -0.61 -24.89
N ILE A 50 12.22 -1.72 -25.47
CA ILE A 50 10.79 -1.93 -25.74
C ILE A 50 10.00 -1.91 -24.42
N ALA A 51 10.49 -2.61 -23.39
CA ALA A 51 9.85 -2.65 -22.08
C ALA A 51 9.70 -1.25 -21.45
N ARG A 52 10.73 -0.38 -21.59
CA ARG A 52 10.67 1.01 -21.12
C ARG A 52 9.61 1.84 -21.83
N ILE A 53 9.42 1.67 -23.13
CA ILE A 53 8.38 2.39 -23.90
C ILE A 53 6.99 2.10 -23.33
N PHE A 54 6.72 0.84 -22.99
CA PHE A 54 5.45 0.41 -22.39
C PHE A 54 5.41 0.54 -20.86
N ARG A 55 6.50 1.01 -20.24
CA ARG A 55 6.69 1.09 -18.78
C ARG A 55 6.60 -0.26 -18.06
N ILE A 56 6.79 -1.36 -18.78
CA ILE A 56 6.72 -2.72 -18.22
C ILE A 56 8.08 -3.05 -17.57
N PRO A 57 8.11 -3.47 -16.29
CA PRO A 57 9.35 -3.90 -15.65
C PRO A 57 9.99 -5.14 -16.32
N PRO A 58 11.33 -5.26 -16.33
CA PRO A 58 12.04 -6.38 -16.97
C PRO A 58 11.65 -7.78 -16.45
N HIS A 59 11.36 -7.91 -15.16
CA HIS A 59 10.98 -9.21 -14.59
C HIS A 59 9.63 -9.73 -15.13
N MET A 60 8.72 -8.84 -15.59
CA MET A 60 7.43 -9.22 -16.17
C MET A 60 7.55 -9.78 -17.60
N ILE A 61 8.64 -9.48 -18.29
CA ILE A 61 8.94 -9.98 -19.65
C ILE A 61 9.93 -11.16 -19.63
N GLY A 62 10.26 -11.68 -18.44
CA GLY A 62 11.17 -12.82 -18.25
C GLY A 62 12.66 -12.46 -18.22
N ASP A 63 13.02 -11.17 -18.18
CA ASP A 63 14.41 -10.74 -17.97
C ASP A 63 14.68 -10.62 -16.46
N LEU A 64 15.16 -11.73 -15.88
CA LEU A 64 15.44 -11.89 -14.46
C LEU A 64 16.92 -11.68 -14.10
N ASP A 65 17.77 -11.28 -15.06
CA ASP A 65 19.22 -11.24 -14.89
C ASP A 65 19.72 -10.32 -13.77
N LYS A 66 18.88 -9.40 -13.28
CA LYS A 66 19.18 -8.46 -12.18
C LYS A 66 18.20 -8.53 -11.01
N SER A 67 17.29 -9.50 -11.00
CA SER A 67 16.18 -9.55 -10.04
C SER A 67 16.31 -10.73 -9.08
N SER A 68 16.43 -10.45 -7.78
CA SER A 68 16.26 -11.47 -6.72
C SER A 68 14.79 -11.66 -6.39
N PHE A 69 14.39 -12.84 -5.91
CA PHE A 69 13.00 -13.15 -5.54
C PHE A 69 12.38 -12.13 -4.57
N SER A 70 13.13 -11.66 -3.58
CA SER A 70 12.68 -10.62 -2.63
C SER A 70 12.37 -9.27 -3.29
N ASN A 71 13.00 -8.96 -4.42
CA ASN A 71 12.78 -7.74 -5.18
C ASN A 71 11.61 -7.90 -6.17
N ILE A 72 11.18 -9.12 -6.50
CA ILE A 72 10.11 -9.34 -7.47
C ILE A 72 8.75 -8.91 -6.91
N GLU A 73 8.49 -9.12 -5.61
CA GLU A 73 7.23 -8.68 -4.99
C GLU A 73 7.10 -7.16 -4.98
N GLN A 74 8.15 -6.45 -4.57
CA GLN A 74 8.18 -4.98 -4.65
C GLN A 74 8.05 -4.48 -6.09
N GLN A 75 8.79 -5.07 -7.04
CA GLN A 75 8.66 -4.68 -8.44
C GLN A 75 7.29 -5.01 -9.05
N SER A 76 6.61 -6.04 -8.54
CA SER A 76 5.22 -6.37 -8.95
C SER A 76 4.25 -5.30 -8.47
N LEU A 77 4.43 -4.77 -7.25
CA LEU A 77 3.66 -3.62 -6.75
C LEU A 77 3.94 -2.35 -7.57
N GLU A 78 5.20 -2.10 -7.92
CA GLU A 78 5.58 -0.97 -8.79
C GLU A 78 4.96 -1.07 -10.18
N PHE A 79 4.83 -2.27 -10.74
CA PHE A 79 4.14 -2.49 -12.01
C PHE A 79 2.68 -2.04 -11.95
N VAL A 80 1.95 -2.44 -10.90
CA VAL A 80 0.55 -2.02 -10.70
C VAL A 80 0.49 -0.49 -10.63
N LYS A 81 1.29 0.11 -9.75
CA LYS A 81 1.25 1.55 -9.46
C LYS A 81 1.65 2.44 -10.65
N TYR A 82 2.72 2.11 -11.35
CA TYR A 82 3.30 2.99 -12.37
C TYR A 82 2.88 2.64 -13.79
N THR A 83 2.36 1.43 -14.01
CA THR A 83 1.95 0.95 -15.34
C THR A 83 0.45 0.78 -15.43
N LEU A 84 -0.16 -0.01 -14.53
CA LEU A 84 -1.59 -0.33 -14.64
C LEU A 84 -2.48 0.83 -14.21
N ASP A 85 -2.22 1.46 -13.06
CA ASP A 85 -3.08 2.52 -12.52
C ASP A 85 -3.37 3.64 -13.55
N PRO A 86 -2.38 4.19 -14.30
CA PRO A 86 -2.66 5.21 -15.31
C PRO A 86 -3.58 4.74 -16.44
N TRP A 87 -3.59 3.45 -16.79
CA TRP A 87 -4.50 2.90 -17.81
C TRP A 87 -5.88 2.65 -17.24
N VAL A 88 -5.95 2.09 -16.03
CA VAL A 88 -7.20 1.83 -15.31
C VAL A 88 -7.96 3.14 -15.09
N ILE A 89 -7.29 4.20 -14.62
CA ILE A 89 -7.90 5.52 -14.43
C ILE A 89 -8.46 6.08 -15.74
N ARG A 90 -7.76 5.90 -16.87
CA ARG A 90 -8.29 6.33 -18.17
C ARG A 90 -9.56 5.58 -18.54
N TRP A 91 -9.63 4.28 -18.26
CA TRP A 91 -10.84 3.50 -18.49
C TRP A 91 -11.97 3.91 -17.55
N GLU A 92 -11.70 4.15 -16.26
CA GLU A 92 -12.69 4.65 -15.30
C GLU A 92 -13.27 5.98 -15.75
N GLN A 93 -12.42 6.91 -16.19
CA GLN A 93 -12.86 8.22 -16.71
C GLN A 93 -13.69 8.06 -17.99
N ALA A 94 -13.28 7.19 -18.91
CA ALA A 94 -14.02 6.95 -20.15
C ALA A 94 -15.39 6.30 -19.89
N LEU A 95 -15.44 5.31 -18.99
CA LEU A 95 -16.67 4.63 -18.57
C LEU A 95 -17.58 5.60 -17.83
N THR A 96 -17.05 6.38 -16.90
CA THR A 96 -17.82 7.39 -16.17
C THR A 96 -18.45 8.39 -17.14
N LYS A 97 -17.68 8.92 -18.09
CA LYS A 97 -18.20 9.86 -19.09
C LYS A 97 -19.27 9.26 -20.01
N THR A 98 -19.20 7.96 -20.30
CA THR A 98 -20.07 7.29 -21.28
C THR A 98 -21.33 6.72 -20.64
N LEU A 99 -21.24 6.23 -19.40
CA LEU A 99 -22.31 5.51 -18.71
C LEU A 99 -23.08 6.35 -17.70
N LEU A 100 -22.46 7.37 -17.10
CA LEU A 100 -23.10 8.20 -16.07
C LEU A 100 -23.58 9.52 -16.65
N ASP A 101 -24.79 9.93 -16.29
CA ASP A 101 -25.31 11.26 -16.58
C ASP A 101 -24.75 12.25 -15.53
N PRO A 102 -24.45 13.51 -15.89
CA PRO A 102 -24.04 14.53 -14.92
C PRO A 102 -24.99 14.72 -13.73
N ARG A 103 -26.23 14.24 -13.83
CA ARG A 103 -27.24 14.27 -12.76
C ARG A 103 -27.11 13.14 -11.73
N ASP A 104 -26.33 12.09 -12.01
CA ASP A 104 -26.09 10.98 -11.09
C ASP A 104 -25.06 11.39 -10.02
N THR A 105 -25.49 12.24 -9.08
CA THR A 105 -24.63 12.68 -7.98
C THR A 105 -24.46 11.57 -6.97
N GLY A 106 -23.22 11.12 -6.76
CA GLY A 106 -22.87 10.10 -5.77
C GLY A 106 -22.58 8.71 -6.32
N VAL A 107 -22.59 8.52 -7.64
CA VAL A 107 -22.21 7.26 -8.29
C VAL A 107 -20.90 7.46 -9.06
N PHE A 108 -19.97 6.52 -8.94
CA PHE A 108 -18.69 6.54 -9.66
C PHE A 108 -18.32 5.11 -10.10
N VAL A 109 -17.56 5.01 -11.19
CA VAL A 109 -17.01 3.74 -11.66
C VAL A 109 -15.57 3.63 -11.21
N LYS A 110 -15.22 2.57 -10.48
CA LYS A 110 -13.85 2.29 -10.04
C LYS A 110 -13.53 0.80 -10.16
N PHE A 111 -12.36 0.47 -10.67
CA PHE A 111 -11.84 -0.89 -10.68
C PHE A 111 -11.17 -1.21 -9.34
N ASN A 112 -11.47 -2.38 -8.79
CA ASN A 112 -10.81 -2.87 -7.58
C ASN A 112 -9.50 -3.57 -7.97
N LEU A 113 -8.36 -2.91 -7.71
CA LEU A 113 -7.01 -3.46 -7.92
C LEU A 113 -6.43 -4.11 -6.66
N GLU A 114 -7.17 -4.16 -5.56
CA GLU A 114 -6.68 -4.66 -4.27
C GLU A 114 -6.33 -6.15 -4.29
N GLY A 115 -6.95 -6.92 -5.19
CA GLY A 115 -6.57 -8.31 -5.43
C GLY A 115 -5.10 -8.47 -5.83
N LEU A 116 -4.54 -7.49 -6.56
CA LEU A 116 -3.14 -7.45 -6.98
C LEU A 116 -2.21 -6.91 -5.88
N LEU A 117 -2.74 -6.09 -4.96
CA LEU A 117 -1.99 -5.44 -3.88
C LEU A 117 -2.08 -6.19 -2.54
N ARG A 118 -2.62 -7.41 -2.51
CA ARG A 118 -2.93 -8.16 -1.27
C ARG A 118 -1.72 -8.34 -0.33
N GLY A 119 -0.50 -8.40 -0.85
CA GLY A 119 0.73 -8.47 -0.03
C GLY A 119 1.03 -7.17 0.73
N ASP A 120 0.75 -6.01 0.11
CA ASP A 120 0.90 -4.69 0.75
C ASP A 120 -0.27 -4.37 1.69
N TYR A 121 -1.42 -5.05 1.53
CA TYR A 121 -2.60 -4.84 2.38
C TYR A 121 -2.29 -4.97 3.87
N ALA A 122 -1.47 -5.94 4.27
CA ALA A 122 -1.10 -6.11 5.69
C ALA A 122 -0.33 -4.90 6.23
N SER A 123 0.66 -4.40 5.47
CA SER A 123 1.43 -3.21 5.82
C SER A 123 0.57 -1.95 5.80
N ARG A 124 -0.34 -1.83 4.84
CA ARG A 124 -1.30 -0.71 4.74
C ARG A 124 -2.26 -0.67 5.94
N MET A 125 -2.84 -1.82 6.30
CA MET A 125 -3.72 -1.94 7.47
C MET A 125 -2.98 -1.65 8.78
N GLN A 126 -1.71 -2.08 8.91
CA GLN A 126 -0.87 -1.70 10.05
C GLN A 126 -0.65 -0.18 10.09
N GLY A 127 -0.42 0.46 8.94
CA GLY A 127 -0.34 1.92 8.84
C GLY A 127 -1.60 2.62 9.35
N TYR A 128 -2.78 2.16 8.95
CA TYR A 128 -4.05 2.71 9.44
C TYR A 128 -4.28 2.46 10.94
N ALA A 129 -3.88 1.30 11.46
CA ALA A 129 -3.95 1.02 12.89
C ALA A 129 -3.10 2.02 13.69
N VAL A 130 -1.87 2.29 13.23
CA VAL A 130 -0.98 3.30 13.82
C VAL A 130 -1.58 4.72 13.69
N ALA A 131 -2.17 5.04 12.54
CA ALA A 131 -2.79 6.35 12.33
C ALA A 131 -3.99 6.60 13.27
N ARG A 132 -4.85 5.58 13.45
CA ARG A 132 -5.98 5.62 14.41
C ARG A 132 -5.51 5.66 15.85
N GLN A 133 -4.42 4.97 16.18
CA GLN A 133 -3.84 4.99 17.52
C GLN A 133 -3.26 6.37 17.88
N ASN A 134 -2.62 7.03 16.91
CA ASN A 134 -2.04 8.37 17.07
C ASN A 134 -3.09 9.50 16.93
N GLY A 135 -4.29 9.18 16.45
CA GLY A 135 -5.44 10.07 16.45
C GLY A 135 -5.46 11.18 15.40
N TRP A 136 -4.67 11.05 14.34
CA TRP A 136 -4.67 12.02 13.23
C TRP A 136 -5.50 11.58 12.01
N MET A 137 -6.10 10.38 12.05
CA MET A 137 -7.09 9.91 11.06
C MET A 137 -8.39 9.46 11.75
N SER A 138 -9.53 9.85 11.17
CA SER A 138 -10.86 9.36 11.51
C SER A 138 -11.15 8.00 10.83
N ALA A 139 -12.26 7.33 11.17
CA ALA A 139 -12.66 6.11 10.48
C ALA A 139 -13.13 6.42 9.05
N ASN A 140 -13.76 7.56 8.84
CA ASN A 140 -14.19 8.03 7.53
C ASN A 140 -13.02 8.46 6.64
N ASP A 141 -11.94 9.02 7.20
CA ASP A 141 -10.72 9.35 6.44
C ASP A 141 -10.13 8.07 5.81
N ILE A 142 -10.05 6.98 6.58
CA ILE A 142 -9.58 5.69 6.08
C ILE A 142 -10.55 5.11 5.05
N ARG A 143 -11.86 5.18 5.30
CA ARG A 143 -12.86 4.68 4.35
C ARG A 143 -12.84 5.44 3.03
N GLU A 144 -12.61 6.75 3.06
CA GLU A 144 -12.46 7.55 1.84
C GLU A 144 -11.21 7.12 1.06
N LEU A 145 -10.07 6.91 1.74
CA LEU A 145 -8.85 6.38 1.11
C LEU A 145 -9.09 4.99 0.47
N GLU A 146 -9.84 4.14 1.16
CA GLU A 146 -10.20 2.79 0.71
C GLU A 146 -11.42 2.77 -0.24
N ASN A 147 -12.01 3.92 -0.56
CA ASN A 147 -13.20 4.07 -1.41
C ASN A 147 -14.42 3.27 -0.91
N LEU A 148 -14.56 3.19 0.40
CA LEU A 148 -15.68 2.59 1.11
C LEU A 148 -16.72 3.65 1.48
N ASP A 149 -17.97 3.20 1.67
CA ASP A 149 -19.05 4.07 2.10
C ASP A 149 -18.77 4.68 3.48
N ARG A 150 -18.95 5.99 3.55
CA ARG A 150 -18.80 6.75 4.79
C ARG A 150 -19.78 6.25 5.83
N ILE A 151 -19.29 6.11 7.06
CA ILE A 151 -20.12 5.96 8.25
C ILE A 151 -20.82 7.28 8.49
N LYS A 152 -22.10 7.25 8.82
CA LYS A 152 -22.84 8.46 9.13
C LYS A 152 -22.26 9.16 10.37
N PRO A 153 -22.38 10.49 10.50
CA PRO A 153 -21.85 11.22 11.66
C PRO A 153 -22.43 10.73 13.00
N GLU A 154 -23.68 10.26 13.00
CA GLU A 154 -24.38 9.69 14.15
C GLU A 154 -23.71 8.44 14.73
N ASP A 155 -23.01 7.67 13.90
CA ASP A 155 -22.29 6.45 14.28
C ASP A 155 -20.80 6.72 14.60
N GLY A 156 -20.37 8.00 14.60
CA GLY A 156 -19.05 8.41 15.03
C GLY A 156 -17.93 8.20 14.00
N GLY A 157 -18.25 8.12 12.71
CA GLY A 157 -17.28 7.93 11.63
C GLY A 157 -16.17 9.00 11.56
N ASP A 158 -16.55 10.24 11.88
CA ASP A 158 -15.67 11.43 11.81
C ASP A 158 -14.93 11.71 13.14
N LEU A 159 -15.04 10.81 14.14
CA LEU A 159 -14.39 11.00 15.43
C LEU A 159 -12.89 10.70 15.36
N TYR A 160 -12.08 11.71 15.71
CA TYR A 160 -10.65 11.58 15.96
C TYR A 160 -10.45 11.07 17.39
N LEU A 161 -9.88 9.87 17.50
CA LEU A 161 -9.66 9.18 18.76
C LEU A 161 -8.18 9.27 19.13
N VAL A 162 -7.87 9.66 20.36
CA VAL A 162 -6.50 9.62 20.89
C VAL A 162 -6.38 8.53 21.95
N ASN A 163 -5.20 7.92 22.04
CA ASN A 163 -4.96 6.89 23.04
C ASN A 163 -5.00 7.48 24.46
N GLY A 164 -5.98 7.05 25.27
CA GLY A 164 -6.18 7.51 26.64
C GLY A 164 -5.22 6.93 27.68
N ASN A 165 -4.17 6.21 27.30
CA ASN A 165 -3.22 5.64 28.29
C ASN A 165 -2.14 6.66 28.71
N MET A 166 -1.92 7.72 27.93
CA MET A 166 -0.95 8.78 28.25
C MET A 166 -1.67 10.10 28.52
N LEU A 167 -1.99 10.35 29.79
CA LEU A 167 -2.45 11.65 30.26
C LEU A 167 -1.37 12.30 31.10
N PRO A 168 -1.27 13.64 31.10
CA PRO A 168 -0.56 14.35 32.15
C PRO A 168 -1.02 13.86 33.51
N LEU A 169 -0.10 13.69 34.47
CA LEU A 169 -0.42 13.20 35.81
C LEU A 169 -1.57 13.98 36.48
N SER A 170 -1.70 15.27 36.16
CA SER A 170 -2.78 16.15 36.62
C SER A 170 -4.18 15.77 36.15
N LEU A 171 -4.30 14.97 35.08
CA LEU A 171 -5.57 14.53 34.47
C LEU A 171 -5.82 13.03 34.65
N ALA A 172 -5.04 12.36 35.50
CA ALA A 172 -5.26 10.96 35.84
C ALA A 172 -6.64 10.77 36.49
N GLY A 173 -7.53 10.01 35.82
CA GLY A 173 -8.90 9.75 36.28
C GLY A 173 -10.00 10.59 35.62
N ALA A 174 -9.69 11.49 34.68
CA ALA A 174 -10.68 12.36 34.04
C ALA A 174 -11.84 11.60 33.35
N TYR A 175 -11.57 10.40 32.81
CA TYR A 175 -12.61 9.57 32.17
C TYR A 175 -13.53 8.84 33.15
N ALA A 176 -13.19 8.78 34.45
CA ALA A 176 -14.02 8.17 35.48
C ALA A 176 -15.04 9.16 36.09
N THR A 177 -14.76 10.47 36.04
CA THR A 177 -15.57 11.49 36.73
C THR A 177 -16.84 11.88 35.96
N THR A 178 -16.91 11.69 34.65
CA THR A 178 -18.05 12.14 33.82
C THR A 178 -19.33 11.30 34.00
N GLN A 179 -19.28 10.17 34.72
CA GLN A 179 -20.43 9.29 34.92
C GLN A 179 -21.23 9.56 36.22
N GLN A 180 -20.93 10.62 36.99
CA GLN A 180 -21.71 10.95 38.20
C GLN A 180 -22.37 12.33 38.15
N GLN A 181 -23.70 12.27 38.00
CA GLN A 181 -24.77 13.23 38.32
C GLN A 181 -25.23 14.24 37.24
N PRO A 182 -26.56 14.49 37.13
CA PRO A 182 -27.54 14.49 38.23
C PRO A 182 -28.85 13.71 38.01
N SER A 183 -29.32 12.98 39.02
CA SER A 183 -30.74 12.60 39.15
C SER A 183 -31.34 13.32 40.34
N THR A 184 -32.22 14.27 40.04
CA THR A 184 -33.16 14.93 40.93
C THR A 184 -34.06 13.92 41.64
N THR A 185 -34.21 14.03 42.97
CA THR A 185 -35.36 13.46 43.68
C THR A 185 -35.98 14.55 44.55
N SER A 186 -37.16 14.97 44.16
CA SER A 186 -38.10 15.78 44.92
C SER A 186 -38.92 14.91 45.89
N GLU A 187 -39.33 15.54 47.00
CA GLU A 187 -40.27 15.11 48.06
C GLU A 187 -39.67 14.12 49.07
N GLU A 188 -39.71 14.34 50.39
CA GLU A 188 -40.89 14.60 51.22
C GLU A 188 -40.44 15.02 52.63
N ASN A 189 -40.94 16.15 53.17
CA ASN A 189 -41.23 16.26 54.60
C ASN A 189 -42.13 17.48 54.88
N ARG A 190 -43.45 17.23 54.88
CA ARG A 190 -44.41 18.02 55.65
C ARG A 190 -44.50 17.40 57.04
N HIS A 191 -44.17 18.17 58.08
CA HIS A 191 -44.94 18.18 59.32
C HIS A 191 -44.77 19.53 60.04
N ASP A 192 -45.91 20.16 60.29
CA ASP A 192 -46.14 21.39 61.06
C ASP A 192 -45.59 21.32 62.50
N ASN A 193 -45.06 22.45 63.03
CA ASN A 193 -45.75 23.16 64.13
C ASN A 193 -45.16 24.55 64.45
N ARG A 194 -45.98 25.56 64.19
CA ARG A 194 -46.36 26.74 65.00
C ARG A 194 -45.38 27.41 66.01
N THR A 195 -45.37 28.74 65.85
CA THR A 195 -45.45 29.86 66.83
C THR A 195 -44.20 30.58 67.34
N ALA A 196 -44.25 31.92 67.11
CA ALA A 196 -43.69 33.06 67.87
C ALA A 196 -42.15 33.23 67.86
N SER A 197 -41.55 34.42 67.76
CA SER A 197 -42.01 35.82 67.75
C SER A 197 -40.80 36.75 67.49
N THR A 198 -41.07 37.92 66.90
CA THR A 198 -40.40 39.23 67.14
C THR A 198 -38.95 39.49 66.65
N THR A 199 -38.87 40.40 65.67
CA THR A 199 -37.72 41.18 65.12
C THR A 199 -37.19 42.24 66.13
N PRO A 200 -36.33 43.24 65.79
CA PRO A 200 -35.13 43.39 64.92
C PRO A 200 -33.93 44.11 65.62
N ARG A 201 -32.76 44.23 64.94
CA ARG A 201 -31.76 45.36 64.91
C ARG A 201 -30.31 44.84 64.91
N GLN A 202 -29.28 45.51 64.41
CA GLN A 202 -29.02 46.58 63.43
C GLN A 202 -27.47 46.62 63.28
N ARG A 203 -26.98 46.95 62.07
CA ARG A 203 -25.79 47.76 61.75
C ARG A 203 -24.41 47.46 62.39
N GLY A 204 -23.47 47.08 61.51
CA GLY A 204 -22.29 47.90 61.15
C GLY A 204 -21.02 47.84 62.02
N GLY A 205 -19.86 47.91 61.37
CA GLY A 205 -18.63 48.46 61.97
C GLY A 205 -17.35 47.65 61.79
N THR A 206 -16.49 48.14 60.92
CA THR A 206 -15.07 47.82 60.73
C THR A 206 -14.22 48.05 61.98
N LEU A 207 -13.25 47.16 62.24
CA LEU A 207 -11.80 47.43 62.34
C LEU A 207 -11.04 46.09 62.35
#